data_AF-A0A956JR23-F1
#
_entry.id   AF-A0A956JR23-F1
#
_cell.length_a   1.000
_cell.length_b   1.000
_cell.length_c   1.000
_cell.angle_alpha   90.00
_cell.angle_beta   90.00
_cell.angle_gamma   90.00
#
_symmetry.space_group_name_H-M   'P 1'
#
loop_
_entity.id
_entity.type
_entity.pdbx_description
1 polymer ?
#
loop_
_entity_poly.entity_id
_entity_poly.type
_entity_poly.pdbx_seq_one_letter_code
_entity_poly.pdbx_strand_id
1 'polypeptide(L)'
;MFRGLKAMGLAGTSPRALLFLAFDGQGDVQLAVADQGDDVSGLRVGEKLALPWPFAGRVFYLDSLHPLSSKVSIVNGDRRIGGLASLIDVAAMLSRFVQRAGAPSVFFGCTPHQPGSWWTDEKRVIALHERGMVGIVRAAGLGLIARRTVDDGLYFLPLDDALACKVDHWTRVFTSPLGNILLLERRLCGKRLMLSCQRGLVEVALDDLPRVHEVGRIDSVAGHAVVGRVSADGAYAVARGVPTDWGLDELTPATLVRPRGESLEELARALREMEASSAD
;
A
#
# COMPACT_ATOMS: atom_id res chain seq x y z
N MET A 1 0.18 11.58 -29.07
CA MET A 1 1.46 12.23 -28.71
C MET A 1 1.95 11.60 -27.42
N PHE A 2 3.11 10.92 -27.43
CA PHE A 2 3.69 10.36 -26.20
C PHE A 2 4.24 11.49 -25.33
N ARG A 3 3.90 11.51 -24.03
CA ARG A 3 4.43 12.45 -23.04
C ARG A 3 5.17 11.67 -21.96
N GLY A 4 6.43 12.01 -21.71
CA GLY A 4 7.18 11.44 -20.60
C GLY A 4 6.81 12.07 -19.25
N LEU A 5 7.05 11.35 -18.15
CA LEU A 5 6.76 11.81 -16.77
C LEU A 5 7.37 13.20 -16.44
N LYS A 6 8.53 13.53 -17.02
CA LYS A 6 9.14 14.86 -16.88
C LYS A 6 8.25 15.97 -17.44
N ALA A 7 7.72 15.77 -18.65
CA ALA A 7 6.83 16.74 -19.30
C ALA A 7 5.48 16.82 -18.60
N MET A 8 4.97 15.70 -18.10
CA MET A 8 3.74 15.64 -17.31
C MET A 8 3.86 16.41 -15.99
N GLY A 9 4.97 16.23 -15.26
CA GLY A 9 5.23 17.00 -14.05
C GLY A 9 5.35 18.50 -14.31
N LEU A 10 5.97 18.91 -15.43
CA LEU A 10 6.00 20.32 -15.85
C LEU A 10 4.63 20.88 -16.20
N ALA A 11 3.70 20.03 -16.64
CA ALA A 11 2.31 20.37 -16.90
C ALA A 11 1.41 20.28 -15.64
N GLY A 12 1.99 20.06 -14.45
CA GLY A 12 1.26 20.05 -13.18
C GLY A 12 0.71 18.69 -12.75
N THR A 13 1.01 17.59 -13.45
CA THR A 13 0.61 16.25 -13.01
C THR A 13 1.28 15.92 -11.68
N SER A 14 0.46 15.67 -10.65
CA SER A 14 0.94 15.22 -9.34
C SER A 14 1.04 13.69 -9.27
N PRO A 15 1.80 13.12 -8.31
CA PRO A 15 1.81 11.68 -8.06
C PRO A 15 0.43 11.07 -7.78
N ARG A 16 -0.52 11.84 -7.24
CA ARG A 16 -1.89 11.38 -7.02
C ARG A 16 -2.69 11.18 -8.31
N ALA A 17 -2.27 11.83 -9.40
CA ALA A 17 -2.90 11.64 -10.70
C ALA A 17 -2.41 10.36 -11.39
N LEU A 18 -1.39 9.67 -10.86
CA LEU A 18 -0.96 8.36 -11.36
C LEU A 18 -1.88 7.29 -10.78
N LEU A 19 -2.78 6.76 -11.61
CA LEU A 19 -3.86 5.88 -11.15
C LEU A 19 -3.43 4.42 -11.13
N PHE A 20 -2.79 3.97 -12.22
CA PHE A 20 -2.43 2.57 -12.43
C PHE A 20 -1.08 2.47 -13.12
N LEU A 21 -0.27 1.51 -12.68
CA LEU A 21 0.92 1.10 -13.41
C LEU A 21 0.97 -0.42 -13.50
N ALA A 22 1.03 -0.91 -14.73
CA ALA A 22 1.05 -2.32 -15.06
C ALA A 22 2.23 -2.65 -15.97
N PHE A 23 2.69 -3.89 -15.86
CA PHE A 23 3.66 -4.50 -16.74
C PHE A 23 3.00 -5.67 -17.45
N ASP A 24 3.22 -5.84 -18.74
CA ASP A 24 2.84 -7.06 -19.42
C ASP A 24 3.93 -8.15 -19.32
N GLY A 25 3.67 -9.31 -19.91
CA GLY A 25 4.61 -10.43 -19.94
C GLY A 25 5.88 -10.19 -20.76
N GLN A 26 5.94 -9.15 -21.59
CA GLN A 26 7.12 -8.76 -22.37
C GLN A 26 7.93 -7.66 -21.66
N GLY A 27 7.40 -7.11 -20.58
CA GLY A 27 8.04 -6.05 -19.80
C GLY A 27 7.68 -4.64 -20.25
N ASP A 28 6.72 -4.48 -21.17
CA ASP A 28 6.16 -3.19 -21.54
C ASP A 28 5.34 -2.63 -20.38
N VAL A 29 5.42 -1.31 -20.21
CA VAL A 29 4.89 -0.60 -19.04
C VAL A 29 3.76 0.31 -19.47
N GLN A 30 2.58 0.12 -18.88
CA GLN A 30 1.41 0.95 -19.10
C GLN A 30 1.13 1.76 -17.84
N LEU A 31 1.04 3.09 -18.00
CA LEU A 31 0.73 4.03 -16.93
C LEU A 31 -0.58 4.76 -17.27
N ALA A 32 -1.60 4.56 -16.43
CA ALA A 32 -2.83 5.34 -16.50
C ALA A 32 -2.74 6.58 -15.61
N VAL A 33 -3.20 7.70 -16.15
CA VAL A 33 -3.10 9.01 -15.51
C VAL A 33 -4.46 9.69 -15.63
N ALA A 34 -4.95 10.26 -14.54
CA ALA A 34 -6.17 11.07 -14.56
C ALA A 34 -5.97 12.30 -15.45
N ASP A 35 -6.90 12.57 -16.37
CA ASP A 35 -6.88 13.81 -17.15
C ASP A 35 -7.38 15.00 -16.30
N GLN A 36 -7.07 16.22 -16.75
CA GLN A 36 -7.60 17.46 -16.16
C GLN A 36 -9.12 17.52 -16.40
N GLY A 37 -9.90 17.05 -15.43
CA GLY A 37 -11.37 17.06 -15.49
C GLY A 37 -12.02 15.68 -15.32
N ASP A 38 -11.24 14.60 -15.25
CA ASP A 38 -11.79 13.29 -14.94
C ASP A 38 -12.24 13.23 -13.49
N ASP A 39 -13.53 12.94 -13.28
CA ASP A 39 -14.06 12.59 -11.97
C ASP A 39 -13.60 11.17 -11.59
N VAL A 40 -12.39 11.08 -11.07
CA VAL A 40 -11.83 9.84 -10.53
C VAL A 40 -12.45 9.43 -9.18
N SER A 41 -13.41 10.20 -8.64
CA SER A 41 -14.08 9.85 -7.38
C SER A 41 -14.97 8.60 -7.51
N GLY A 42 -15.33 8.22 -8.75
CA GLY A 42 -16.05 6.98 -9.05
C GLY A 42 -15.19 5.71 -9.07
N LEU A 43 -13.86 5.82 -9.19
CA LEU A 43 -12.97 4.65 -9.25
C LEU A 43 -12.80 4.03 -7.86
N ARG A 44 -13.33 2.82 -7.67
CA ARG A 44 -13.17 2.09 -6.41
C ARG A 44 -11.83 1.38 -6.38
N VAL A 45 -11.13 1.41 -5.24
CA VAL A 45 -9.86 0.69 -5.06
C VAL A 45 -10.13 -0.81 -5.20
N GLY A 46 -9.70 -1.46 -6.29
CA GLY A 46 -9.96 -2.89 -6.51
C GLY A 46 -10.91 -3.23 -7.67
N GLU A 47 -11.46 -2.27 -8.44
CA GLU A 47 -12.18 -2.50 -9.72
C GLU A 47 -11.32 -3.10 -10.86
N LYS A 48 -10.17 -3.66 -10.48
CA LYS A 48 -9.00 -4.09 -11.25
C LYS A 48 -9.26 -5.21 -12.28
N LEU A 49 -10.38 -5.93 -12.20
CA LEU A 49 -10.60 -7.16 -12.99
C LEU A 49 -11.45 -6.96 -14.25
N ALA A 50 -12.00 -5.77 -14.49
CA ALA A 50 -12.93 -5.54 -15.59
C ALA A 50 -12.46 -4.50 -16.62
N LEU A 51 -11.26 -3.92 -16.48
CA LEU A 51 -10.77 -2.93 -17.45
C LEU A 51 -10.49 -3.63 -18.80
N PRO A 52 -11.26 -3.34 -19.87
CA PRO A 52 -10.89 -3.78 -21.20
C PRO A 52 -9.60 -3.05 -21.65
N TRP A 53 -9.09 -3.48 -22.80
CA TRP A 53 -7.86 -3.00 -23.46
C TRP A 53 -7.35 -1.59 -23.05
N PRO A 54 -6.05 -1.41 -22.74
CA PRO A 54 -4.93 -2.33 -23.01
C PRO A 54 -4.68 -3.37 -21.91
N PHE A 55 -5.49 -3.40 -20.85
CA PHE A 55 -5.26 -4.27 -19.68
C PHE A 55 -5.89 -5.66 -19.81
N ALA A 56 -6.45 -5.98 -20.97
CA ALA A 56 -6.93 -7.33 -21.30
C ALA A 56 -5.74 -8.27 -21.50
N GLY A 57 -5.38 -9.04 -20.47
CA GLY A 57 -4.27 -10.00 -20.54
C GLY A 57 -3.61 -10.26 -19.19
N ARG A 58 -2.50 -11.01 -19.21
CA ARG A 58 -1.69 -11.27 -18.02
C ARG A 58 -0.78 -10.08 -17.76
N VAL A 59 -1.21 -9.19 -16.88
CA VAL A 59 -0.46 -8.03 -16.42
C VAL A 59 -0.09 -8.14 -14.93
N PHE A 60 1.00 -7.48 -14.55
CA PHE A 60 1.53 -7.42 -13.20
C PHE A 60 1.54 -5.98 -12.71
N TYR A 61 1.08 -5.72 -11.50
CA TYR A 61 0.76 -4.36 -11.05
C TYR A 61 1.70 -3.88 -9.95
N LEU A 62 2.12 -2.63 -10.05
CA LEU A 62 2.67 -1.91 -8.90
C LEU A 62 1.53 -1.48 -7.99
N ASP A 63 1.72 -1.71 -6.70
CA ASP A 63 0.84 -1.22 -5.64
C ASP A 63 1.32 0.16 -5.20
N SER A 64 2.56 0.27 -4.77
CA SER A 64 3.11 1.54 -4.30
C SER A 64 4.61 1.63 -4.54
N LEU A 65 5.11 2.86 -4.52
CA LEU A 65 6.53 3.14 -4.55
C LEU A 65 6.88 4.20 -3.50
N HIS A 66 7.92 3.91 -2.72
CA HIS A 66 8.40 4.72 -1.61
C HIS A 66 9.87 5.09 -1.85
N PRO A 67 10.16 6.29 -2.38
CA PRO A 67 11.55 6.74 -2.50
C PRO A 67 12.13 6.99 -1.10
N LEU A 68 13.28 6.39 -0.81
CA LEU A 68 14.00 6.59 0.45
C LEU A 68 15.11 7.63 0.29
N SER A 69 15.79 7.61 -0.85
CA SER A 69 16.78 8.60 -1.29
C SER A 69 16.71 8.77 -2.80
N SER A 70 17.56 9.61 -3.39
CA SER A 70 17.66 9.78 -4.85
C SER A 70 17.98 8.50 -5.61
N LYS A 71 18.48 7.47 -4.91
CA LYS A 71 18.93 6.21 -5.50
C LYS A 71 18.22 4.97 -5.00
N VAL A 72 17.54 5.05 -3.86
CA VAL A 72 16.97 3.89 -3.17
C VAL A 72 15.46 4.05 -3.08
N SER A 73 14.73 3.00 -3.43
CA SER A 73 13.28 2.93 -3.28
C SER A 73 12.79 1.57 -2.82
N ILE A 74 11.63 1.57 -2.16
CA ILE A 74 10.83 0.36 -1.96
C ILE A 74 9.71 0.34 -2.99
N VAL A 75 9.51 -0.82 -3.59
CA VAL A 75 8.39 -1.10 -4.50
C VAL A 75 7.53 -2.18 -3.87
N ASN A 76 6.22 -1.96 -3.80
CA ASN A 76 5.24 -2.99 -3.48
C ASN A 76 4.41 -3.29 -4.73
N GLY A 77 3.94 -4.52 -4.86
CA GLY A 77 3.16 -4.93 -6.01
C GLY A 77 3.06 -6.44 -6.16
N ASP A 78 2.77 -6.88 -7.37
CA ASP A 78 2.66 -8.30 -7.70
C ASP A 78 4.03 -8.99 -7.67
N ARG A 79 4.15 -10.08 -6.91
CA ARG A 79 5.41 -10.82 -6.68
C ARG A 79 6.17 -11.18 -7.96
N ARG A 80 5.49 -11.29 -9.10
CA ARG A 80 6.06 -11.70 -10.38
C ARG A 80 6.83 -10.58 -11.09
N ILE A 81 6.69 -9.32 -10.65
CA ILE A 81 7.36 -8.15 -11.25
C ILE A 81 8.88 -8.21 -11.10
N GLY A 82 9.39 -8.90 -10.07
CA GLY A 82 10.84 -9.06 -9.87
C GLY A 82 11.57 -9.74 -11.03
N GLY A 83 10.87 -10.51 -11.86
CA GLY A 83 11.44 -11.15 -13.05
C GLY A 83 11.53 -10.25 -14.29
N LEU A 84 11.03 -9.01 -14.21
CA LEU A 84 10.99 -8.10 -15.35
C LEU A 84 12.22 -7.21 -15.37
N ALA A 85 12.93 -7.21 -16.50
CA ALA A 85 14.16 -6.44 -16.70
C ALA A 85 13.95 -4.92 -16.47
N SER A 86 12.74 -4.41 -16.73
CA SER A 86 12.40 -2.99 -16.64
C SER A 86 12.13 -2.47 -15.22
N LEU A 87 12.09 -3.33 -14.19
CA LEU A 87 11.73 -2.89 -12.82
C LEU A 87 12.69 -1.81 -12.27
N ILE A 88 14.00 -1.94 -12.46
CA ILE A 88 14.99 -0.96 -12.00
C ILE A 88 14.72 0.41 -12.65
N ASP A 89 14.58 0.43 -13.97
CA ASP A 89 14.40 1.65 -14.74
C ASP A 89 13.08 2.34 -14.40
N VAL A 90 11.99 1.57 -14.28
CA VAL A 90 10.68 2.08 -13.89
C VAL A 90 10.71 2.63 -12.46
N ALA A 91 11.29 1.89 -11.50
CA ALA A 91 11.40 2.34 -10.13
C ALA A 91 12.22 3.63 -10.01
N ALA A 92 13.34 3.72 -10.73
CA ALA A 92 14.17 4.92 -10.76
C ALA A 92 13.45 6.12 -11.41
N MET A 93 12.73 5.90 -12.51
CA MET A 93 11.96 6.93 -13.20
C MET A 93 10.83 7.50 -12.33
N LEU A 94 10.04 6.62 -11.71
CA LEU A 94 8.97 6.99 -10.79
C LEU A 94 9.52 7.67 -9.54
N SER A 95 10.61 7.15 -8.96
CA SER A 95 11.23 7.75 -7.77
C SER A 95 11.62 9.20 -8.00
N ARG A 96 12.26 9.50 -9.14
CA ARG A 96 12.62 10.87 -9.52
C ARG A 96 11.39 11.76 -9.70
N PHE A 97 10.33 11.24 -10.32
CA PHE A 97 9.07 11.97 -10.51
C PHE A 97 8.41 12.31 -9.16
N VAL A 98 8.28 11.32 -8.27
CA VAL A 98 7.68 11.46 -6.94
C VAL A 98 8.46 12.46 -6.09
N GLN A 99 9.79 12.36 -6.08
CA GLN A 99 10.65 13.29 -5.34
C GLN A 99 10.58 14.71 -5.89
N ARG A 100 10.57 14.88 -7.22
CA ARG A 100 10.46 16.20 -7.85
C ARG A 100 9.14 16.88 -7.53
N ALA A 101 8.08 16.10 -7.38
CA ALA A 101 6.77 16.59 -6.97
C ALA A 101 6.66 16.84 -5.45
N GLY A 102 7.72 16.62 -4.67
CA GLY A 102 7.72 16.78 -3.21
C GLY A 102 6.86 15.75 -2.46
N ALA A 103 6.49 14.64 -3.11
CA ALA A 103 5.68 13.61 -2.48
C ALA A 103 6.56 12.54 -1.80
N PRO A 104 6.13 11.97 -0.66
CA PRO A 104 6.91 10.94 0.03
C PRO A 104 6.79 9.55 -0.60
N SER A 105 5.73 9.31 -1.38
CA SER A 105 5.38 8.03 -2.00
C SER A 105 4.33 8.25 -3.11
N VAL A 106 4.14 7.24 -3.96
CA VAL A 106 3.01 7.12 -4.88
C VAL A 106 2.27 5.81 -4.62
N PHE A 107 0.95 5.83 -4.77
CA PHE A 107 0.06 4.70 -4.55
C PHE A 107 -0.80 4.52 -5.79
N PHE A 108 -0.87 3.31 -6.29
CA PHE A 108 -1.71 2.91 -7.40
C PHE A 108 -2.95 2.19 -6.87
N GLY A 109 -4.06 2.19 -7.61
CA GLY A 109 -5.37 1.66 -7.16
C GLY A 109 -5.45 0.13 -6.99
N CYS A 110 -4.33 -0.58 -6.79
CA CYS A 110 -4.20 -2.01 -7.06
C CYS A 110 -3.53 -2.81 -5.93
N THR A 111 -4.31 -3.49 -5.08
CA THR A 111 -3.76 -4.52 -4.19
C THR A 111 -3.42 -5.80 -4.99
N PRO A 112 -2.22 -6.39 -4.84
CA PRO A 112 -1.84 -7.62 -5.53
C PRO A 112 -2.39 -8.88 -4.83
N HIS A 113 -2.86 -9.86 -5.60
CA HIS A 113 -3.25 -11.18 -5.06
C HIS A 113 -2.06 -11.93 -4.45
N GLN A 114 -0.87 -11.78 -5.04
CA GLN A 114 0.39 -12.30 -4.52
C GLN A 114 1.29 -11.13 -4.14
N PRO A 115 1.28 -10.68 -2.87
CA PRO A 115 2.05 -9.53 -2.48
C PRO A 115 3.55 -9.85 -2.57
N GLY A 116 4.26 -8.93 -3.21
CA GLY A 116 5.70 -8.82 -3.23
C GLY A 116 6.13 -7.42 -2.82
N SER A 117 7.30 -7.37 -2.20
CA SER A 117 8.02 -6.14 -1.93
C SER A 117 9.46 -6.29 -2.41
N TRP A 118 10.01 -5.21 -2.97
CA TRP A 118 11.38 -5.14 -3.45
C TRP A 118 12.08 -3.90 -2.91
N TRP A 119 13.32 -4.09 -2.50
CA TRP A 119 14.27 -3.01 -2.35
C TRP A 119 14.96 -2.81 -3.70
N THR A 120 15.04 -1.57 -4.17
CA THR A 120 15.69 -1.26 -5.45
C THR A 120 16.69 -0.13 -5.31
N ASP A 121 17.80 -0.25 -6.03
CA ASP A 121 18.69 0.86 -6.35
C ASP A 121 18.94 0.96 -7.86
N GLU A 122 19.87 1.82 -8.27
CA GLU A 122 20.26 2.02 -9.68
C GLU A 122 20.80 0.76 -10.38
N LYS A 123 21.12 -0.31 -9.64
CA LYS A 123 21.84 -1.49 -10.14
C LYS A 123 21.22 -2.82 -9.71
N ARG A 124 20.42 -2.83 -8.63
CA ARG A 124 20.01 -4.04 -7.93
C ARG A 124 18.53 -3.98 -7.60
N VAL A 125 17.92 -5.16 -7.65
CA VAL A 125 16.60 -5.45 -7.10
C VAL A 125 16.79 -6.58 -6.10
N ILE A 126 16.28 -6.40 -4.88
CA ILE A 126 16.27 -7.44 -3.87
C ILE A 126 14.82 -7.74 -3.51
N ALA A 127 14.41 -9.00 -3.72
CA ALA A 127 13.12 -9.51 -3.28
C ALA A 127 13.08 -9.60 -1.75
N LEU A 128 12.33 -8.69 -1.12
CA LEU A 128 12.15 -8.67 0.33
C LEU A 128 11.13 -9.71 0.80
N HIS A 129 10.20 -10.07 -0.08
CA HIS A 129 9.20 -11.10 0.20
C HIS A 129 9.80 -12.51 0.28
N GLU A 130 10.93 -12.78 -0.38
CA GLU A 130 11.72 -14.02 -0.18
C GLU A 130 12.33 -14.09 1.24
N ARG A 131 12.47 -12.93 1.91
CA ARG A 131 12.86 -12.79 3.32
C ARG A 131 11.66 -12.67 4.25
N GLY A 132 10.46 -12.96 3.72
CA GLY A 132 9.19 -12.90 4.44
C GLY A 132 8.53 -11.53 4.49
N MET A 133 9.18 -10.44 4.07
CA MET A 133 8.66 -9.08 4.23
C MET A 133 7.77 -8.64 3.07
N VAL A 134 6.53 -8.25 3.38
CA VAL A 134 5.55 -7.76 2.40
C VAL A 134 4.77 -6.55 2.93
N GLY A 135 4.13 -5.80 2.03
CA GLY A 135 3.24 -4.70 2.37
C GLY A 135 3.96 -3.54 3.06
N ILE A 136 5.17 -3.22 2.60
CA ILE A 136 6.07 -2.30 3.29
C ILE A 136 5.54 -0.86 3.20
N VAL A 137 5.48 -0.16 4.33
CA VAL A 137 5.09 1.24 4.39
C VAL A 137 6.23 2.08 4.97
N ARG A 138 6.31 3.35 4.54
CA ARG A 138 7.38 4.26 4.97
C ARG A 138 6.95 5.06 6.21
N ALA A 139 7.60 4.83 7.34
CA ALA A 139 7.53 5.70 8.51
C ALA A 139 8.45 6.91 8.27
N ALA A 140 7.85 8.05 7.91
CA ALA A 140 8.58 9.23 7.41
C ALA A 140 9.72 9.66 8.35
N GLY A 141 10.95 9.67 7.81
CA GLY A 141 12.17 10.03 8.54
C GLY A 141 12.72 8.97 9.49
N LEU A 142 11.98 7.90 9.78
CA LEU A 142 12.36 6.88 10.77
C LEU A 142 12.82 5.58 10.12
N GLY A 143 12.10 5.10 9.09
CA GLY A 143 12.44 3.86 8.41
C GLY A 143 11.25 3.23 7.68
N LEU A 144 11.26 1.91 7.66
CA LEU A 144 10.26 1.08 7.00
C LEU A 144 9.54 0.20 8.01
N ILE A 145 8.23 0.05 7.82
CA ILE A 145 7.40 -0.89 8.57
C ILE A 145 6.89 -1.94 7.60
N ALA A 146 6.89 -3.20 8.01
CA ALA A 146 6.45 -4.33 7.19
C ALA A 146 5.67 -5.34 8.02
N ARG A 147 4.91 -6.19 7.32
CA ARG A 147 4.38 -7.44 7.89
C ARG A 147 5.06 -8.63 7.23
N ARG A 148 4.84 -9.81 7.81
CA ARG A 148 5.09 -11.10 7.13
C ARG A 148 3.77 -11.81 6.79
N THR A 149 3.81 -12.72 5.83
CA THR A 149 2.68 -13.63 5.56
C THR A 149 2.63 -14.72 6.61
N VAL A 150 1.44 -15.07 7.09
CA VAL A 150 1.25 -16.11 8.12
C VAL A 150 2.01 -15.77 9.41
N ASP A 151 1.90 -14.52 9.84
CA ASP A 151 2.57 -14.02 11.04
C ASP A 151 1.78 -12.85 11.65
N ASP A 152 1.82 -12.74 12.96
CA ASP A 152 1.17 -11.71 13.77
C ASP A 152 2.11 -10.54 14.12
N GLY A 153 3.35 -10.57 13.60
CA GLY A 153 4.37 -9.57 13.86
C GLY A 153 4.33 -8.36 12.93
N LEU A 154 4.54 -7.16 13.50
CA LEU A 154 4.95 -5.97 12.76
C LEU A 154 6.47 -5.83 12.86
N TYR A 155 7.11 -5.49 11.75
CA TYR A 155 8.57 -5.40 11.65
C TYR A 155 9.01 -4.00 11.27
N PHE A 156 10.14 -3.57 11.81
CA PHE A 156 10.76 -2.27 11.53
C PHE A 156 12.17 -2.47 10.97
N LEU A 157 12.51 -1.68 9.94
CA LEU A 157 13.87 -1.52 9.43
C LEU A 157 14.24 -0.03 9.54
N PRO A 158 15.26 0.33 10.34
CA PRO A 158 15.74 1.71 10.43
C PRO A 158 16.12 2.28 9.06
N LEU A 159 15.90 3.58 8.86
CA LEU A 159 16.19 4.24 7.58
C LEU A 159 17.64 4.07 7.16
N ASP A 160 18.60 4.23 8.07
CA ASP A 160 20.03 4.09 7.76
C ASP A 160 20.38 2.68 7.28
N ASP A 161 19.78 1.65 7.88
CA ASP A 161 19.98 0.26 7.47
C ASP A 161 19.31 -0.01 6.12
N ALA A 162 18.12 0.54 5.88
CA ALA A 162 17.46 0.46 4.58
C ALA A 162 18.28 1.14 3.47
N LEU A 163 18.89 2.31 3.74
CA LEU A 163 19.76 3.02 2.80
C LEU A 163 21.10 2.29 2.57
N ALA A 164 21.64 1.66 3.61
CA ALA A 164 22.85 0.85 3.54
C ALA A 164 22.63 -0.55 2.93
N CYS A 165 21.43 -0.85 2.45
CA CYS A 165 21.07 -2.15 1.88
C CYS A 165 21.18 -3.32 2.88
N LYS A 166 21.09 -3.04 4.19
CA LYS A 166 21.06 -4.06 5.25
C LYS A 166 19.66 -4.62 5.43
N VAL A 167 19.12 -5.17 4.35
CA VAL A 167 17.72 -5.61 4.23
C VAL A 167 17.35 -6.81 5.11
N ASP A 168 18.30 -7.38 5.85
CA ASP A 168 18.08 -8.47 6.80
C ASP A 168 17.97 -7.99 8.26
N HIS A 169 18.16 -6.69 8.54
CA HIS A 169 18.15 -6.10 9.89
C HIS A 169 16.75 -5.78 10.45
N TRP A 170 15.71 -6.47 9.97
CA TRP A 170 14.35 -6.25 10.44
C TRP A 170 14.18 -6.70 11.89
N THR A 171 13.60 -5.85 12.72
CA THR A 171 13.25 -6.16 14.11
C THR A 171 11.75 -6.26 14.27
N ARG A 172 11.26 -7.28 14.98
CA ARG A 172 9.85 -7.34 15.37
C ARG A 172 9.61 -6.29 16.44
N VAL A 173 8.65 -5.39 16.20
CA VAL A 173 8.36 -4.23 17.06
C VAL A 173 6.97 -4.27 17.68
N PHE A 174 6.08 -5.11 17.16
CA PHE A 174 4.74 -5.31 17.69
C PHE A 174 4.26 -6.73 17.39
N THR A 175 3.34 -7.21 18.23
CA THR A 175 2.64 -8.50 18.06
C THR A 175 1.15 -8.22 18.14
N SER A 176 0.40 -8.57 17.09
CA SER A 176 -1.04 -8.37 17.05
C SER A 176 -1.76 -9.30 18.03
N PRO A 177 -2.63 -8.78 18.93
CA PRO A 177 -3.48 -9.63 19.75
C PRO A 177 -4.62 -10.29 18.95
N LEU A 178 -4.79 -9.93 17.68
CA LEU A 178 -5.91 -10.37 16.81
C LEU A 178 -5.49 -11.38 15.73
N GLY A 179 -4.35 -12.06 15.93
CA GLY A 179 -3.80 -13.06 15.01
C GLY A 179 -2.97 -12.43 13.89
N ASN A 180 -2.81 -13.15 12.78
CA ASN A 180 -1.94 -12.72 11.70
C ASN A 180 -2.32 -11.32 11.19
N ILE A 181 -1.32 -10.50 10.89
CA ILE A 181 -1.51 -9.22 10.24
C ILE A 181 -1.69 -9.50 8.75
N LEU A 182 -2.87 -9.19 8.21
CA LEU A 182 -3.26 -9.52 6.84
C LEU A 182 -2.95 -8.37 5.87
N LEU A 183 -3.12 -7.13 6.35
CA LEU A 183 -2.89 -5.93 5.55
C LEU A 183 -2.46 -4.77 6.45
N LEU A 184 -1.47 -4.01 5.97
CA LEU A 184 -1.10 -2.72 6.54
C LEU A 184 -1.82 -1.63 5.76
N GLU A 185 -2.33 -0.62 6.46
CA GLU A 185 -2.77 0.62 5.83
C GLU A 185 -1.65 1.17 4.94
N ARG A 186 -1.93 1.39 3.66
CA ARG A 186 -0.90 1.66 2.66
C ARG A 186 -0.21 3.00 2.88
N ARG A 187 -0.94 3.97 3.43
CA ARG A 187 -0.45 5.31 3.73
C ARG A 187 -0.61 5.62 5.21
N LEU A 188 0.49 5.90 5.89
CA LEU A 188 0.45 6.44 7.25
C LEU A 188 -0.27 7.79 7.27
N CYS A 189 -1.22 7.92 8.18
CA CYS A 189 -1.85 9.19 8.51
C CYS A 189 -1.27 9.69 9.82
N GLY A 190 -0.45 10.74 9.76
CA GLY A 190 0.33 11.20 10.90
C GLY A 190 1.33 10.12 11.35
N LYS A 191 1.30 9.76 12.63
CA LYS A 191 2.16 8.74 13.24
C LYS A 191 1.39 7.48 13.66
N ARG A 192 0.21 7.25 13.08
CA ARG A 192 -0.62 6.06 13.37
C ARG A 192 -0.70 5.16 12.15
N LEU A 193 -0.79 3.85 12.41
CA LEU A 193 -0.94 2.82 11.40
C LEU A 193 -2.11 1.91 11.75
N MET A 194 -3.01 1.69 10.81
CA MET A 194 -4.05 0.67 10.95
C MET A 194 -3.53 -0.70 10.47
N LEU A 195 -3.72 -1.71 11.30
CA LEU A 195 -3.43 -3.11 11.02
C LEU A 195 -4.75 -3.85 10.83
N SER A 196 -4.95 -4.42 9.64
CA SER A 196 -6.07 -5.34 9.39
C SER A 196 -5.62 -6.76 9.73
N CYS A 197 -6.18 -7.34 10.77
CA CYS A 197 -5.76 -8.62 11.36
C CYS A 197 -6.85 -9.69 11.17
N GLN A 198 -6.51 -10.96 11.39
CA GLN A 198 -7.44 -12.08 11.21
C GLN A 198 -8.78 -11.91 11.94
N ARG A 199 -8.76 -11.40 13.17
CA ARG A 199 -9.97 -11.26 14.00
C ARG A 199 -10.54 -9.84 14.10
N GLY A 200 -9.93 -8.87 13.41
CA GLY A 200 -10.38 -7.47 13.47
C GLY A 200 -9.28 -6.45 13.17
N LEU A 201 -9.39 -5.27 13.76
CA LEU A 201 -8.50 -4.13 13.46
C LEU A 201 -7.69 -3.74 14.70
N VAL A 202 -6.45 -3.33 14.50
CA VAL A 202 -5.59 -2.77 15.55
C VAL A 202 -5.00 -1.46 15.04
N GLU A 203 -5.13 -0.38 15.80
CA GLU A 203 -4.42 0.87 15.54
C GLU A 203 -3.18 0.94 16.42
N VAL A 204 -2.03 1.24 15.83
CA VAL A 204 -0.76 1.40 16.56
C VAL A 204 -0.14 2.77 16.32
N ALA A 205 0.59 3.26 17.33
CA ALA A 205 1.36 4.50 17.27
C ALA A 205 2.84 4.18 16.97
N LEU A 206 3.44 5.00 16.10
CA LEU A 206 4.80 4.84 15.55
C LEU A 206 5.74 5.99 15.95
N ASP A 207 5.36 6.80 16.94
CA ASP A 207 6.11 7.99 17.35
C ASP A 207 7.36 7.70 18.17
N ASP A 208 7.45 6.54 18.82
CA ASP A 208 8.59 6.08 19.64
C ASP A 208 9.33 4.89 19.02
N LEU A 209 9.34 4.77 17.69
CA LEU A 209 10.01 3.65 17.00
C LEU A 209 11.47 3.50 17.49
N PRO A 210 11.92 2.27 17.81
CA PRO A 210 11.31 0.98 17.47
C PRO A 210 10.22 0.51 18.44
N ARG A 211 9.87 1.26 19.49
CA ARG A 211 8.74 0.90 20.37
C ARG A 211 7.44 1.27 19.67
N VAL A 212 6.50 0.33 19.69
CA VAL A 212 5.18 0.50 19.08
C VAL A 212 4.14 0.24 20.15
N HIS A 213 3.20 1.18 20.29
CA HIS A 213 2.13 1.12 21.27
C HIS A 213 0.79 0.88 20.59
N GLU A 214 -0.02 -0.05 21.11
CA GLU A 214 -1.42 -0.17 20.71
C GLU A 214 -2.17 1.08 21.17
N VAL A 215 -2.84 1.75 20.22
CA VAL A 215 -3.73 2.89 20.49
C VAL A 215 -5.14 2.38 20.79
N GLY A 216 -5.56 1.33 20.08
CA GLY A 216 -6.82 0.67 20.31
C GLY A 216 -7.00 -0.52 19.37
N ARG A 217 -8.03 -1.32 19.62
CA ARG A 217 -8.40 -2.45 18.77
C ARG A 217 -9.92 -2.63 18.69
N ILE A 218 -10.35 -3.29 17.62
CA ILE A 218 -11.74 -3.73 17.42
C ILE A 218 -11.71 -5.22 17.16
N ASP A 219 -12.25 -5.97 18.11
CA ASP A 219 -12.56 -7.38 17.91
C ASP A 219 -13.86 -7.48 17.10
N SER A 220 -14.15 -8.59 16.42
CA SER A 220 -15.44 -8.86 15.75
C SER A 220 -15.76 -8.06 14.48
N VAL A 221 -14.74 -7.52 13.79
CA VAL A 221 -14.88 -6.92 12.44
C VAL A 221 -13.96 -7.59 11.43
N ALA A 222 -13.76 -8.90 11.59
CA ALA A 222 -12.93 -9.71 10.70
C ALA A 222 -13.35 -9.53 9.22
N GLY A 223 -12.37 -9.55 8.32
CA GLY A 223 -12.61 -9.39 6.89
C GLY A 223 -12.57 -7.94 6.39
N HIS A 224 -12.56 -6.94 7.28
CA HIS A 224 -12.34 -5.55 6.89
C HIS A 224 -10.86 -5.25 6.66
N ALA A 225 -10.54 -4.68 5.50
CA ALA A 225 -9.21 -4.21 5.13
C ALA A 225 -9.21 -2.68 5.07
N VAL A 226 -8.57 -2.04 6.04
CA VAL A 226 -8.37 -0.58 6.01
C VAL A 226 -7.19 -0.26 5.10
N VAL A 227 -7.50 0.23 3.90
CA VAL A 227 -6.50 0.50 2.85
C VAL A 227 -5.81 1.84 3.07
N GLY A 228 -6.52 2.83 3.64
CA GLY A 228 -6.01 4.18 3.89
C GLY A 228 -7.03 5.09 4.57
N ARG A 229 -6.54 6.07 5.34
CA ARG A 229 -7.34 7.23 5.78
C ARG A 229 -7.37 8.35 4.73
N VAL A 230 -8.52 8.99 4.58
CA VAL A 230 -8.73 10.18 3.75
C VAL A 230 -8.69 11.40 4.67
N SER A 231 -7.63 12.20 4.52
CA SER A 231 -7.22 13.22 5.50
C SER A 231 -8.12 14.47 5.59
N ALA A 232 -9.18 14.58 4.79
CA ALA A 232 -10.01 15.79 4.74
C ALA A 232 -11.25 15.72 5.64
N ASP A 233 -11.77 14.53 5.91
CA ASP A 233 -13.05 14.31 6.60
C ASP A 233 -12.99 13.16 7.63
N GLY A 234 -11.80 12.57 7.87
CA GLY A 234 -11.65 11.42 8.77
C GLY A 234 -12.20 10.11 8.19
N ALA A 235 -12.50 10.07 6.88
CA ALA A 235 -13.02 8.87 6.24
C ALA A 235 -11.94 7.78 6.08
N TYR A 236 -12.39 6.54 5.98
CA TYR A 236 -11.56 5.37 5.76
C TYR A 236 -11.92 4.73 4.43
N ALA A 237 -10.92 4.42 3.59
CA ALA A 237 -11.10 3.53 2.46
C ALA A 237 -11.01 2.09 2.97
N VAL A 238 -12.15 1.39 3.00
CA VAL A 238 -12.26 0.04 3.56
C VAL A 238 -12.73 -0.93 2.49
N ALA A 239 -11.94 -1.97 2.25
CA ALA A 239 -12.32 -3.12 1.46
C ALA A 239 -12.83 -4.24 2.38
N ARG A 240 -13.57 -5.20 1.82
CA ARG A 240 -14.02 -6.39 2.53
C ARG A 240 -13.51 -7.64 1.83
N GLY A 241 -13.10 -8.65 2.57
CA GLY A 241 -12.71 -9.95 2.03
C GLY A 241 -12.84 -11.05 3.07
N VAL A 242 -12.56 -12.28 2.66
CA VAL A 242 -12.54 -13.46 3.53
C VAL A 242 -11.13 -13.57 4.15
N PRO A 243 -10.98 -13.49 5.48
CA PRO A 243 -9.69 -13.70 6.14
C PRO A 243 -9.12 -15.09 5.85
N THR A 244 -7.86 -15.12 5.45
CA THR A 244 -7.05 -16.34 5.39
C THR A 244 -5.80 -16.19 6.25
N ASP A 245 -4.98 -17.23 6.36
CA ASP A 245 -3.76 -17.16 7.16
C ASP A 245 -2.72 -16.18 6.59
N TRP A 246 -2.76 -15.90 5.28
CA TRP A 246 -1.74 -15.12 4.60
C TRP A 246 -2.23 -13.74 4.13
N GLY A 247 -3.55 -13.51 4.06
CA GLY A 247 -4.14 -12.29 3.55
C GLY A 247 -5.67 -12.27 3.61
N LEU A 248 -6.28 -11.58 2.64
CA LEU A 248 -7.73 -11.51 2.44
C LEU A 248 -8.05 -12.00 1.03
N ASP A 249 -8.88 -13.03 0.93
CA ASP A 249 -9.43 -13.51 -0.33
C ASP A 249 -10.72 -12.78 -0.67
N GLU A 250 -11.15 -12.87 -1.93
CA GLU A 250 -12.42 -12.28 -2.41
C GLU A 250 -12.58 -10.79 -2.07
N LEU A 251 -11.47 -10.04 -2.12
CA LEU A 251 -11.47 -8.61 -1.80
C LEU A 251 -12.43 -7.84 -2.72
N THR A 252 -13.42 -7.21 -2.11
CA THR A 252 -14.31 -6.25 -2.75
C THR A 252 -13.59 -4.92 -2.96
N PRO A 253 -14.02 -4.12 -3.95
CA PRO A 253 -13.50 -2.78 -4.10
C PRO A 253 -13.74 -1.93 -2.85
N ALA A 254 -12.77 -1.12 -2.44
CA ALA A 254 -12.88 -0.33 -1.23
C ALA A 254 -14.00 0.71 -1.35
N THR A 255 -14.77 0.82 -0.28
CA THR A 255 -15.80 1.84 -0.07
C THR A 255 -15.32 2.89 0.93
N LEU A 256 -15.81 4.11 0.80
CA LEU A 256 -15.54 5.16 1.79
C LEU A 256 -16.47 5.00 2.99
N VAL A 257 -15.88 4.78 4.16
CA VAL A 257 -16.57 4.69 5.45
C VAL A 257 -16.31 5.99 6.20
N ARG A 258 -17.38 6.68 6.59
CA ARG A 258 -17.33 7.97 7.29
C ARG A 258 -17.82 7.82 8.73
N PRO A 259 -16.93 7.48 9.68
CA PRO A 259 -17.30 7.50 11.08
C PRO A 259 -17.67 8.92 11.54
N ARG A 260 -18.46 9.02 12.60
CA ARG A 260 -18.89 10.32 13.18
C ARG A 260 -17.77 11.07 13.90
N GLY A 261 -16.61 10.46 14.04
CA GLY A 261 -15.39 11.03 14.59
C GLY A 261 -14.17 10.17 14.23
N GLU A 262 -13.03 10.50 14.82
CA GLU A 262 -11.74 9.91 14.44
C GLU A 262 -11.40 8.64 15.24
N SER A 263 -12.24 8.24 16.20
CA SER A 263 -11.95 7.11 17.05
C SER A 263 -12.16 5.77 16.34
N LEU A 264 -11.37 4.78 16.75
CA LEU A 264 -11.50 3.42 16.26
C LEU A 264 -12.89 2.83 16.60
N GLU A 265 -13.47 3.19 17.75
CA GLU A 265 -14.82 2.78 18.15
C GLU A 265 -15.91 3.30 17.20
N GLU A 266 -15.78 4.53 16.72
CA GLU A 266 -16.72 5.10 15.75
C GLU A 266 -16.59 4.43 14.39
N LEU A 267 -15.36 4.08 13.98
CA LEU A 267 -15.15 3.25 12.80
C LEU A 267 -15.85 1.88 12.96
N ALA A 268 -15.67 1.21 14.11
CA ALA A 268 -16.32 -0.08 14.39
C ALA A 268 -17.84 0.01 14.24
N ARG A 269 -18.44 1.08 14.78
CA ARG A 269 -19.87 1.32 14.69
C ARG A 269 -20.31 1.50 13.24
N ALA A 270 -19.62 2.35 12.48
CA ALA A 270 -19.93 2.60 11.07
C ALA A 270 -19.83 1.32 10.23
N LEU A 271 -18.83 0.46 10.48
CA LEU A 271 -18.69 -0.81 9.78
C LEU A 271 -19.85 -1.76 10.06
N ARG A 272 -20.27 -1.88 11.32
CA ARG A 272 -21.41 -2.74 11.70
C ARG A 272 -22.74 -2.24 11.13
N GLU A 273 -22.94 -0.91 11.08
CA GLU A 273 -24.11 -0.30 10.46
C GLU A 273 -24.17 -0.62 8.96
N MET A 274 -23.03 -0.54 8.25
CA MET A 274 -22.93 -0.92 6.84
C MET A 274 -23.23 -2.39 6.59
N GLU A 275 -22.77 -3.29 7.47
CA GLU A 275 -23.07 -4.72 7.35
C GLU A 275 -24.55 -5.01 7.54
N ALA A 276 -25.19 -4.35 8.52
CA ALA A 276 -26.63 -4.49 8.76
C ALA A 276 -27.45 -4.02 7.55
N SER A 277 -27.11 -2.89 6.94
CA SER A 277 -27.80 -2.36 5.76
C SER A 277 -27.57 -3.16 4.47
N SER A 278 -26.59 -4.06 4.43
CA SER A 278 -26.30 -4.91 3.26
C SER A 278 -27.00 -6.27 3.35
N ALA A 279 -27.65 -6.59 4.47
CA ALA A 279 -28.36 -7.85 4.71
C ALA A 279 -29.88 -7.74 4.50
N ASP A 280 -30.40 -6.52 4.29
CA ASP A 280 -31.78 -6.19 3.92
C ASP A 280 -31.90 -6.00 2.39
#